data_AF-A0A350QVI8-F1
#
_entry.id   AF-A0A350QVI8-F1
#
_cell.length_a   1.000
_cell.length_b   1.000
_cell.length_c   1.000
_cell.angle_alpha   90.00
_cell.angle_beta   90.00
_cell.angle_gamma   90.00
#
_symmetry.space_group_name_H-M   'P 1'
#
loop_
_entity.id
_entity.type
_entity.pdbx_description
1 polymer ?
#
loop_
_entity_poly.entity_id
_entity_poly.type
_entity_poly.pdbx_seq_one_letter_code
_entity_poly.pdbx_strand_id
1 'polypeptide(L)'
;MRVHNEMSFQLNNASLSLAFNGIQAGKEVEKSTAKLATGKKHAQVGSDLGGFKQAVRIGNEQSLNTLALKNLQNLISYSQTQEGALGQASDILQRMNSLAQLSLDTMKTDADRATYDHEFKELAGELESIKGLKLNGLDLFTDGPFSEEKKQFIQVLQSQWLKAAEQVIQDRLGLAGKGTDTFKIMVNDQGNQNYSISLNWNYTNPDGPDKQVDVVQMGFEIYNYNLPATAPSTDAPFYFNDRLNAIMTTYAVLADHLYFNALANGDVNKSPDKSGGAQWFKSGVADFVHGGDLLMGSFNQTVIDAIGTGDAEATSLLERASAYSAVRYLHEELKASASGLSANGVKDMLSWMSNQVSTGQGAAASSIGAALVHFIPAKYTNASTANDEFIADYKSNGWSVMGSKINLFNADTGAIGGLDADGGPTVTHQGAVPDSGPGYDVDDASENPIGGFKIAWEKEGEEMFTYDPSGNSLVFKAANTVTIDDTHSYNLKSINSAKLTLNLMDGWIESLSDERGRVAANVQRLMAERNRFEGKFSSQESALSRIADTDFAEESTSLAKNQIRTQASLAILAQGQESRVSLRSLLSGVQTKGKKPSSPPQAS
;
A
#
# COMPACT_ATOMS: atom_id res chain seq x y z
N MET A 1 7.99 -95.64 -37.48
CA MET A 1 7.39 -95.08 -36.25
C MET A 1 8.13 -93.84 -35.73
N ARG A 2 9.47 -93.82 -35.62
CA ARG A 2 10.25 -92.64 -35.15
C ARG A 2 10.06 -91.38 -36.02
N VAL A 3 10.15 -91.52 -37.34
CA VAL A 3 9.86 -90.45 -38.33
C VAL A 3 8.39 -89.98 -38.31
N HIS A 4 7.45 -90.86 -37.94
CA HIS A 4 6.02 -90.53 -37.85
C HIS A 4 5.70 -89.63 -36.64
N ASN A 5 6.35 -89.89 -35.50
CA ASN A 5 6.21 -89.05 -34.30
C ASN A 5 6.97 -87.73 -34.44
N GLU A 6 8.17 -87.71 -35.03
CA GLU A 6 8.93 -86.47 -35.29
C GLU A 6 8.23 -85.55 -36.29
N MET A 7 7.70 -86.09 -37.40
CA MET A 7 7.00 -85.30 -38.41
C MET A 7 5.64 -84.79 -37.91
N SER A 8 4.89 -85.60 -37.15
CA SER A 8 3.63 -85.16 -36.52
C SER A 8 3.84 -84.11 -35.42
N PHE A 9 4.94 -84.22 -34.65
CA PHE A 9 5.34 -83.25 -33.64
C PHE A 9 5.82 -81.93 -34.25
N GLN A 10 6.66 -81.99 -35.30
CA GLN A 10 7.09 -80.80 -36.06
C GLN A 10 5.91 -80.10 -36.75
N LEU A 11 4.94 -80.84 -37.30
CA LEU A 11 3.74 -80.27 -37.90
C LEU A 11 2.78 -79.66 -36.85
N ASN A 12 2.65 -80.27 -35.65
CA ASN A 12 1.87 -79.67 -34.55
C ASN A 12 2.51 -78.37 -34.03
N ASN A 13 3.83 -78.34 -33.90
CA ASN A 13 4.55 -77.13 -33.52
C ASN A 13 4.44 -76.02 -34.58
N ALA A 14 4.47 -76.38 -35.87
CA ALA A 14 4.25 -75.42 -36.96
C ALA A 14 2.82 -74.86 -36.97
N SER A 15 1.79 -75.70 -36.82
CA SER A 15 0.39 -75.25 -36.73
C SER A 15 0.12 -74.41 -35.48
N LEU A 16 0.70 -74.77 -34.34
CA LEU A 16 0.58 -74.01 -33.09
C LEU A 16 1.30 -72.66 -33.20
N SER A 17 2.48 -72.64 -33.82
CA SER A 17 3.23 -71.41 -34.11
C SER A 17 2.47 -70.50 -35.06
N LEU A 18 1.83 -71.04 -36.10
CA LEU A 18 0.98 -70.28 -37.02
C LEU A 18 -0.29 -69.73 -36.35
N ALA A 19 -0.95 -70.52 -35.50
CA ALA A 19 -2.08 -70.06 -34.70
C ALA A 19 -1.68 -68.98 -33.70
N PHE A 20 -0.53 -69.15 -33.04
CA PHE A 20 0.04 -68.13 -32.16
C PHE A 20 0.34 -66.84 -32.94
N ASN A 21 0.97 -66.93 -34.11
CA ASN A 21 1.25 -65.77 -34.97
C ASN A 21 -0.03 -65.08 -35.46
N GLY A 22 -1.08 -65.85 -35.78
CA GLY A 22 -2.39 -65.31 -36.16
C GLY A 22 -3.11 -64.60 -35.01
N ILE A 23 -3.08 -65.16 -33.80
CA ILE A 23 -3.63 -64.53 -32.59
C ILE A 23 -2.88 -63.25 -32.27
N GLN A 24 -1.55 -63.26 -32.38
CA GLN A 24 -0.73 -62.07 -32.16
C GLN A 24 -1.02 -60.99 -33.22
N ALA A 25 -1.16 -61.37 -34.49
CA ALA A 25 -1.55 -60.44 -35.56
C ALA A 25 -2.96 -59.84 -35.31
N GLY A 26 -3.91 -60.64 -34.83
CA GLY A 26 -5.24 -60.17 -34.44
C GLY A 26 -5.20 -59.14 -33.30
N LYS A 27 -4.39 -59.37 -32.27
CA LYS A 27 -4.15 -58.40 -31.20
C LYS A 27 -3.52 -57.10 -31.70
N GLU A 28 -2.60 -57.18 -32.67
CA GLU A 28 -2.01 -55.98 -33.27
C GLU A 28 -3.02 -55.21 -34.14
N VAL A 29 -3.94 -55.89 -34.83
CA VAL A 29 -5.07 -55.25 -35.53
C VAL A 29 -5.96 -54.48 -34.54
N GLU A 30 -6.31 -55.09 -33.40
CA GLU A 30 -7.09 -54.42 -32.35
C GLU A 30 -6.38 -53.19 -31.77
N LYS A 31 -5.05 -53.25 -31.60
CA LYS A 31 -4.26 -52.10 -31.14
C LYS A 31 -4.22 -50.98 -32.19
N SER A 32 -3.92 -51.31 -33.45
CA SER A 32 -3.86 -50.30 -34.52
C SER A 32 -5.21 -49.64 -34.77
N THR A 33 -6.30 -50.40 -34.71
CA THR A 33 -7.67 -49.83 -34.80
C THR A 33 -7.98 -48.89 -33.63
N ALA A 34 -7.61 -49.24 -32.39
CA ALA A 34 -7.80 -48.36 -31.24
C ALA A 34 -6.97 -47.06 -31.34
N LYS A 35 -5.72 -47.13 -31.81
CA LYS A 35 -4.88 -45.94 -32.01
C LYS A 35 -5.38 -45.01 -33.13
N LEU A 36 -5.88 -45.58 -34.23
CA LEU A 36 -6.47 -44.80 -35.33
C LEU A 36 -7.81 -44.17 -34.91
N ALA A 37 -8.62 -44.90 -34.14
CA ALA A 37 -9.90 -44.39 -33.63
C ALA A 37 -9.71 -43.27 -32.60
N THR A 38 -8.70 -43.37 -31.74
CA THR A 38 -8.40 -42.35 -30.71
C THR A 38 -7.51 -41.22 -31.23
N GLY A 39 -6.84 -41.41 -32.37
CA GLY A 39 -5.78 -40.53 -32.86
C GLY A 39 -4.52 -40.54 -31.98
N LYS A 40 -4.47 -41.37 -30.92
CA LYS A 40 -3.39 -41.37 -29.93
C LYS A 40 -2.53 -42.62 -30.01
N LYS A 41 -1.20 -42.41 -30.04
CA LYS A 41 -0.17 -43.45 -30.09
C LYS A 41 -0.19 -44.34 -28.83
N HIS A 42 -0.58 -43.76 -27.70
CA HIS A 42 -0.60 -44.40 -26.39
C HIS A 42 -2.04 -44.57 -25.87
N ALA A 43 -2.85 -45.37 -26.58
CA ALA A 43 -4.27 -45.56 -26.26
C ALA A 43 -4.56 -46.51 -25.06
N GLN A 44 -3.60 -47.35 -24.65
CA GLN A 44 -3.73 -48.28 -23.52
C GLN A 44 -2.50 -48.24 -22.60
N VAL A 45 -2.72 -48.32 -21.28
CA VAL A 45 -1.66 -48.41 -20.27
C VAL A 45 -0.98 -49.77 -20.39
N GLY A 46 0.15 -49.83 -21.10
CA GLY A 46 0.93 -51.07 -21.24
C GLY A 46 1.92 -51.11 -22.41
N SER A 47 1.75 -50.29 -23.46
CA SER A 47 2.63 -50.35 -24.65
C SER A 47 3.88 -49.46 -24.56
N ASP A 48 3.81 -48.32 -23.86
CA ASP A 48 4.94 -47.42 -23.56
C ASP A 48 4.64 -46.60 -22.30
N LEU A 49 5.09 -47.10 -21.15
CA LEU A 49 4.86 -46.46 -19.85
C LEU A 49 5.60 -45.11 -19.73
N GLY A 50 6.72 -44.93 -20.43
CA GLY A 50 7.53 -43.71 -20.37
C GLY A 50 6.89 -42.56 -21.14
N GLY A 51 6.57 -42.80 -22.42
CA GLY A 51 5.90 -41.81 -23.28
C GLY A 51 4.51 -41.41 -22.74
N PHE A 52 3.74 -42.38 -22.25
CA PHE A 52 2.44 -42.10 -21.63
C PHE A 52 2.57 -41.22 -20.37
N LYS A 53 3.51 -41.53 -19.45
CA LYS A 53 3.74 -40.71 -18.26
C LYS A 53 4.13 -39.27 -18.62
N GLN A 54 4.99 -39.10 -19.62
CA GLN A 54 5.41 -37.78 -20.08
C GLN A 54 4.26 -37.02 -20.75
N ALA A 55 3.45 -37.68 -21.58
CA ALA A 55 2.28 -37.07 -22.22
C ALA A 55 1.23 -36.62 -21.20
N VAL A 56 0.92 -37.44 -20.20
CA VAL A 56 0.01 -37.06 -19.10
C VAL A 56 0.57 -35.88 -18.31
N ARG A 57 1.87 -35.87 -18.01
CA ARG A 57 2.53 -34.74 -17.35
C ARG A 57 2.41 -33.45 -18.18
N ILE A 58 2.76 -33.49 -19.47
CA ILE A 58 2.67 -32.32 -20.36
C ILE A 58 1.22 -31.84 -20.48
N GLY A 59 0.24 -32.75 -20.60
CA GLY A 59 -1.18 -32.38 -20.64
C GLY A 59 -1.67 -31.72 -19.34
N ASN A 60 -1.20 -32.19 -18.18
CA ASN A 60 -1.48 -31.53 -16.90
C ASN A 60 -0.81 -30.14 -16.83
N GLU A 61 0.45 -30.01 -17.25
CA GLU A 61 1.15 -28.72 -17.31
C GLU A 61 0.44 -27.74 -18.25
N GLN A 62 -0.07 -28.19 -19.40
CA GLN A 62 -0.87 -27.36 -20.31
C GLN A 62 -2.16 -26.87 -19.64
N SER A 63 -2.87 -27.76 -18.94
CA SER A 63 -4.11 -27.41 -18.24
C SER A 63 -3.86 -26.33 -17.17
N LEU A 64 -2.74 -26.45 -16.44
CA LEU A 64 -2.31 -25.43 -15.48
C LEU A 64 -1.90 -24.12 -16.17
N ASN A 65 -1.17 -24.19 -17.28
CA ASN A 65 -0.76 -23.02 -18.06
C ASN A 65 -1.97 -22.28 -18.66
N THR A 66 -3.04 -22.98 -19.05
CA THR A 66 -4.29 -22.36 -19.51
C THR A 66 -4.95 -21.55 -18.40
N LEU A 67 -4.95 -22.05 -17.16
CA LEU A 67 -5.45 -21.30 -16.01
C LEU A 67 -4.58 -20.06 -15.72
N ALA A 68 -3.25 -20.21 -15.79
CA ALA A 68 -2.32 -19.09 -15.63
C ALA A 68 -2.53 -18.00 -16.70
N LEU A 69 -2.72 -18.38 -17.97
CA LEU A 69 -3.04 -17.45 -19.05
C LEU A 69 -4.35 -16.71 -18.80
N LYS A 70 -5.38 -17.39 -18.28
CA LYS A 70 -6.65 -16.75 -17.91
C LYS A 70 -6.46 -15.75 -16.77
N ASN A 71 -5.68 -16.09 -15.75
CA ASN A 71 -5.38 -15.18 -14.64
C ASN A 71 -4.59 -13.95 -15.11
N LEU A 72 -3.57 -14.14 -15.97
CA LEU A 72 -2.83 -13.05 -16.60
C LEU A 72 -3.75 -12.14 -17.41
N GLN A 73 -4.69 -12.70 -18.18
CA GLN A 73 -5.64 -11.92 -18.94
C GLN A 73 -6.56 -11.09 -18.03
N ASN A 74 -7.00 -11.63 -16.89
CA ASN A 74 -7.78 -10.88 -15.91
C ASN A 74 -6.96 -9.72 -15.31
N LEU A 75 -5.69 -9.96 -14.98
CA LEU A 75 -4.78 -8.91 -14.47
C LEU A 75 -4.51 -7.83 -15.54
N ILE A 76 -4.37 -8.22 -16.81
CA ILE A 76 -4.25 -7.26 -17.93
C ILE A 76 -5.51 -6.40 -18.02
N SER A 77 -6.69 -7.01 -17.98
CA SER A 77 -7.96 -6.26 -18.01
C SER A 77 -8.09 -5.33 -16.79
N TYR A 78 -7.66 -5.78 -15.61
CA TYR A 78 -7.61 -4.95 -14.40
C TYR A 78 -6.70 -3.74 -14.59
N SER A 79 -5.44 -3.93 -15.01
CA SER A 79 -4.51 -2.81 -15.22
C SER A 79 -4.87 -1.91 -16.40
N GLN A 80 -5.53 -2.43 -17.44
CA GLN A 80 -6.10 -1.59 -18.50
C GLN A 80 -7.26 -0.73 -18.00
N THR A 81 -8.06 -1.24 -17.07
CA THR A 81 -9.13 -0.45 -16.42
C THR A 81 -8.52 0.65 -15.55
N GLN A 82 -7.44 0.34 -14.81
CA GLN A 82 -6.66 1.36 -14.07
C GLN A 82 -6.14 2.46 -15.02
N GLU A 83 -5.48 2.09 -16.13
CA GLU A 83 -4.93 3.09 -17.08
C GLU A 83 -6.04 3.97 -17.69
N GLY A 84 -7.20 3.39 -18.00
CA GLY A 84 -8.35 4.15 -18.50
C GLY A 84 -8.87 5.16 -17.48
N ALA A 85 -8.99 4.75 -16.22
CA ALA A 85 -9.42 5.63 -15.13
C ALA A 85 -8.39 6.72 -14.80
N LEU A 86 -7.08 6.42 -14.83
CA LEU A 86 -6.04 7.43 -14.68
C LEU A 86 -5.99 8.40 -15.88
N GLY A 87 -6.37 7.95 -17.07
CA GLY A 87 -6.60 8.81 -18.23
C GLY A 87 -7.70 9.83 -17.96
N GLN A 88 -8.82 9.40 -17.39
CA GLN A 88 -9.92 10.30 -16.99
C GLN A 88 -9.47 11.30 -15.90
N ALA A 89 -8.73 10.83 -14.89
CA ALA A 89 -8.15 11.71 -13.87
C ALA A 89 -7.22 12.77 -14.48
N SER A 90 -6.46 12.41 -15.53
CA SER A 90 -5.59 13.34 -16.26
C SER A 90 -6.39 14.43 -16.97
N ASP A 91 -7.49 14.07 -17.62
CA ASP A 91 -8.36 15.03 -18.30
C ASP A 91 -9.03 15.98 -17.29
N ILE A 92 -9.43 15.45 -16.12
CA ILE A 92 -9.99 16.23 -15.02
C ILE A 92 -8.96 17.23 -14.49
N LEU A 93 -7.75 16.80 -14.14
CA LEU A 93 -6.69 17.70 -13.65
C LEU A 93 -6.33 18.79 -14.67
N GLN A 94 -6.32 18.48 -15.97
CA GLN A 94 -6.10 19.48 -17.01
C GLN A 94 -7.22 20.54 -17.06
N ARG A 95 -8.48 20.13 -16.88
CA ARG A 95 -9.61 21.06 -16.77
C ARG A 95 -9.49 21.93 -15.52
N MET A 96 -9.16 21.33 -14.37
CA MET A 96 -8.95 22.03 -13.11
C MET A 96 -7.81 23.05 -13.20
N ASN A 97 -6.68 22.69 -13.82
CA ASN A 97 -5.57 23.60 -14.09
C ASN A 97 -6.02 24.80 -14.94
N SER A 98 -6.83 24.55 -15.98
CA SER A 98 -7.37 25.63 -16.82
C SER A 98 -8.27 26.59 -16.03
N LEU A 99 -9.14 26.08 -15.16
CA LEU A 99 -9.98 26.91 -14.27
C LEU A 99 -9.14 27.75 -13.32
N ALA A 100 -8.08 27.16 -12.76
CA ALA A 100 -7.20 27.85 -11.83
C ALA A 100 -6.42 28.98 -12.55
N GLN A 101 -5.97 28.76 -13.79
CA GLN A 101 -5.37 29.81 -14.63
C GLN A 101 -6.36 30.91 -14.99
N LEU A 102 -7.61 30.57 -15.32
CA LEU A 102 -8.68 31.55 -15.56
C LEU A 102 -8.95 32.40 -14.31
N SER A 103 -8.87 31.79 -13.13
CA SER A 103 -8.96 32.53 -11.88
C SER A 103 -7.73 33.45 -11.65
N LEU A 104 -6.59 33.31 -12.31
CA LEU A 104 -5.51 34.30 -12.15
C LEU A 104 -5.76 35.63 -12.88
N ASP A 105 -6.71 35.69 -13.80
CA ASP A 105 -7.00 36.90 -14.58
C ASP A 105 -7.58 38.02 -13.68
N THR A 106 -6.86 39.14 -13.60
CA THR A 106 -7.21 40.29 -12.76
C THR A 106 -8.45 41.03 -13.26
N MET A 107 -8.89 40.78 -14.48
CA MET A 107 -10.12 41.35 -15.04
C MET A 107 -11.38 40.55 -14.65
N LYS A 108 -11.24 39.40 -13.99
CA LYS A 108 -12.36 38.57 -13.52
C LYS A 108 -12.91 39.06 -12.20
N THR A 109 -14.23 39.08 -12.09
CA THR A 109 -14.93 39.44 -10.85
C THR A 109 -14.90 38.28 -9.85
N ASP A 110 -15.20 38.58 -8.58
CA ASP A 110 -15.35 37.55 -7.54
C ASP A 110 -16.47 36.55 -7.86
N ALA A 111 -17.52 36.99 -8.56
CA ALA A 111 -18.60 36.11 -9.02
C ALA A 111 -18.15 35.13 -10.12
N ASP A 112 -17.31 35.60 -11.06
CA ASP A 112 -16.71 34.73 -12.07
C ASP A 112 -15.82 33.67 -11.41
N ARG A 113 -14.97 34.10 -10.45
CA ARG A 113 -14.09 33.23 -9.68
C ARG A 113 -14.86 32.19 -8.87
N ALA A 114 -15.96 32.59 -8.24
CA ALA A 114 -16.84 31.67 -7.51
C ALA A 114 -17.47 30.61 -8.43
N THR A 115 -17.74 30.95 -9.69
CA THR A 115 -18.25 29.99 -10.69
C THR A 115 -17.15 28.99 -11.08
N TYR A 116 -15.92 29.46 -11.30
CA TYR A 116 -14.78 28.57 -11.57
C TYR A 116 -14.47 27.66 -10.37
N ASP A 117 -14.57 28.18 -9.15
CA ASP A 117 -14.39 27.41 -7.91
C ASP A 117 -15.45 26.31 -7.75
N HIS A 118 -16.69 26.58 -8.14
CA HIS A 118 -17.75 25.57 -8.12
C HIS A 118 -17.43 24.39 -9.02
N GLU A 119 -17.09 24.67 -10.28
CA GLU A 119 -16.71 23.63 -11.25
C GLU A 119 -15.44 22.88 -10.79
N PHE A 120 -14.46 23.60 -10.24
CA PHE A 120 -13.25 22.99 -9.68
C PHE A 120 -13.58 21.98 -8.56
N LYS A 121 -14.54 22.29 -7.69
CA LYS A 121 -14.96 21.39 -6.61
C LYS A 121 -15.75 20.19 -7.08
N GLU A 122 -16.56 20.35 -8.12
CA GLU A 122 -17.23 19.22 -8.77
C GLU A 122 -16.20 18.25 -9.34
N LEU A 123 -15.18 18.79 -10.03
CA LEU A 123 -14.06 18.01 -10.59
C LEU A 123 -13.22 17.33 -9.50
N ALA A 124 -12.98 17.99 -8.36
CA ALA A 124 -12.34 17.35 -7.20
C ALA A 124 -13.15 16.14 -6.70
N GLY A 125 -14.49 16.25 -6.66
CA GLY A 125 -15.37 15.13 -6.33
C GLY A 125 -15.37 14.00 -7.36
N GLU A 126 -15.18 14.32 -8.65
CA GLU A 126 -14.98 13.32 -9.71
C GLU A 126 -13.67 12.55 -9.53
N LEU A 127 -12.57 13.22 -9.14
CA LEU A 127 -11.31 12.55 -8.79
C LEU A 127 -11.48 11.58 -7.61
N GLU A 128 -12.20 12.00 -6.56
CA GLU A 128 -12.48 11.10 -5.42
C GLU A 128 -13.33 9.89 -5.86
N SER A 129 -14.26 10.09 -6.80
CA SER A 129 -15.05 9.01 -7.37
C SER A 129 -14.19 8.00 -8.15
N ILE A 130 -13.12 8.45 -8.82
CA ILE A 130 -12.15 7.59 -9.51
C ILE A 130 -11.39 6.71 -8.51
N LYS A 131 -10.95 7.26 -7.37
CA LYS A 131 -10.30 6.50 -6.29
C LYS A 131 -11.17 5.37 -5.73
N GLY A 132 -12.49 5.57 -5.74
CA GLY A 132 -13.49 4.59 -5.29
C GLY A 132 -13.82 3.47 -6.29
N LEU A 133 -13.24 3.48 -7.50
CA LEU A 133 -13.57 2.48 -8.53
C LEU A 133 -13.10 1.06 -8.16
N LYS A 134 -13.93 0.08 -8.49
CA LYS A 134 -13.68 -1.35 -8.27
C LYS A 134 -13.85 -2.16 -9.54
N LEU A 135 -13.08 -3.24 -9.66
CA LEU A 135 -13.27 -4.27 -10.68
C LEU A 135 -13.33 -5.65 -10.01
N ASN A 136 -14.43 -6.38 -10.22
CA ASN A 136 -14.67 -7.70 -9.61
C ASN A 136 -14.53 -7.70 -8.06
N GLY A 137 -14.89 -6.58 -7.42
CA GLY A 137 -14.79 -6.40 -5.97
C GLY A 137 -13.42 -5.90 -5.47
N LEU A 138 -12.40 -5.86 -6.33
CA LEU A 138 -11.07 -5.33 -6.01
C LEU A 138 -11.01 -3.83 -6.29
N ASP A 139 -10.47 -3.07 -5.33
CA ASP A 139 -10.23 -1.63 -5.47
C ASP A 139 -9.14 -1.35 -6.50
N LEU A 140 -9.43 -0.52 -7.50
CA LEU A 140 -8.48 -0.19 -8.56
C LEU A 140 -7.29 0.63 -8.06
N PHE A 141 -7.49 1.48 -7.06
CA PHE A 141 -6.46 2.38 -6.54
C PHE A 141 -6.32 2.20 -5.03
N THR A 142 -5.09 1.89 -4.61
CA THR A 142 -4.72 1.56 -3.22
C THR A 142 -3.27 1.94 -2.97
N ASP A 143 -2.87 2.00 -1.71
CA ASP A 143 -1.49 2.22 -1.28
C ASP A 143 -0.71 0.90 -1.10
N GLY A 144 -1.26 -0.20 -1.65
CA GLY A 144 -0.70 -1.55 -1.59
C GLY A 144 -1.13 -2.35 -0.36
N PRO A 145 -0.71 -3.63 -0.28
CA PRO A 145 -0.93 -4.41 0.92
C PRO A 145 -0.17 -3.80 2.08
N PHE A 146 -0.86 -3.59 3.19
CA PHE A 146 -0.21 -3.15 4.42
C PHE A 146 0.42 -4.34 5.11
N SER A 147 1.60 -4.12 5.69
CA SER A 147 2.16 -5.04 6.66
C SER A 147 1.27 -5.11 7.91
N GLU A 148 1.33 -6.19 8.66
CA GLU A 148 0.59 -6.31 9.91
C GLU A 148 1.03 -5.23 10.91
N GLU A 149 2.30 -4.84 10.84
CA GLU A 149 2.91 -3.75 11.57
C GLU A 149 2.23 -2.40 11.27
N LYS A 150 2.09 -2.05 9.98
CA LYS A 150 1.42 -0.81 9.54
C LYS A 150 -0.06 -0.80 9.94
N LYS A 151 -0.77 -1.93 9.81
CA LYS A 151 -2.18 -2.05 10.21
C LYS A 151 -2.37 -1.80 11.71
N GLN A 152 -1.55 -2.44 12.54
CA GLN A 152 -1.61 -2.25 14.00
C GLN A 152 -1.31 -0.79 14.37
N PHE A 153 -0.33 -0.16 13.73
CA PHE A 153 0.00 1.24 13.99
C PHE A 153 -1.14 2.18 13.61
N ILE A 154 -1.74 2.02 12.43
CA ILE A 154 -2.92 2.78 11.99
C ILE A 154 -4.08 2.59 12.97
N GLN A 155 -4.32 1.35 13.42
CA GLN A 155 -5.37 1.06 14.39
C GLN A 155 -5.16 1.81 15.71
N VAL A 156 -3.93 1.94 16.21
CA VAL A 156 -3.64 2.72 17.44
C VAL A 156 -3.86 4.21 17.24
N LEU A 157 -3.47 4.75 16.08
CA LEU A 157 -3.77 6.15 15.75
C LEU A 157 -5.28 6.43 15.74
N GLN A 158 -6.06 5.53 15.12
CA GLN A 158 -7.52 5.62 15.00
C GLN A 158 -8.28 5.37 16.31
N SER A 159 -7.75 4.51 17.18
CA SER A 159 -8.45 4.10 18.41
C SER A 159 -8.02 4.90 19.64
N GLN A 160 -6.97 5.72 19.55
CA GLN A 160 -6.45 6.39 20.74
C GLN A 160 -5.61 7.65 20.48
N TRP A 161 -4.44 7.52 19.85
CA TRP A 161 -3.38 8.55 19.95
C TRP A 161 -3.80 9.91 19.39
N LEU A 162 -4.49 9.93 18.26
CA LEU A 162 -4.94 11.18 17.64
C LEU A 162 -6.00 11.87 18.50
N LYS A 163 -6.94 11.11 19.08
CA LYS A 163 -7.98 11.65 19.96
C LYS A 163 -7.38 12.20 21.25
N ALA A 164 -6.47 11.44 21.87
CA ALA A 164 -5.80 11.87 23.09
C ALA A 164 -4.95 13.13 22.88
N ALA A 165 -4.26 13.22 21.73
CA ALA A 165 -3.52 14.40 21.32
C ALA A 165 -4.43 15.63 21.16
N GLU A 166 -5.57 15.50 20.48
CA GLU A 166 -6.54 16.60 20.36
C GLU A 166 -7.09 17.03 21.73
N GLN A 167 -7.48 16.06 22.56
CA GLN A 167 -8.11 16.33 23.85
C GLN A 167 -7.15 17.02 24.83
N VAL A 168 -5.88 16.60 24.88
CA VAL A 168 -4.92 17.23 25.80
C VAL A 168 -4.64 18.69 25.41
N ILE A 169 -4.63 19.00 24.12
CA ILE A 169 -4.50 20.38 23.63
C ILE A 169 -5.73 21.20 24.02
N GLN A 170 -6.93 20.63 23.87
CA GLN A 170 -8.16 21.31 24.26
C GLN A 170 -8.21 21.61 25.76
N ASP A 171 -7.85 20.65 26.61
CA ASP A 171 -7.85 20.81 28.06
C ASP A 171 -6.82 21.88 28.50
N ARG A 172 -5.62 21.81 27.93
CA ARG A 172 -4.46 22.60 28.37
C ARG A 172 -4.36 23.97 27.72
N LEU A 173 -4.67 24.10 26.44
CA LEU A 173 -4.61 25.37 25.69
C LEU A 173 -5.99 25.98 25.43
N GLY A 174 -7.08 25.22 25.56
CA GLY A 174 -8.42 25.72 25.21
C GLY A 174 -8.63 25.88 23.70
N LEU A 175 -7.73 25.34 22.88
CA LEU A 175 -7.78 25.38 21.42
C LEU A 175 -7.99 23.95 20.88
N ALA A 176 -8.67 23.86 19.74
CA ALA A 176 -8.83 22.64 18.95
C ALA A 176 -8.91 23.07 17.48
N GLY A 177 -8.61 22.19 16.54
CA GLY A 177 -8.77 22.52 15.13
C GLY A 177 -10.21 22.95 14.79
N LYS A 178 -10.39 23.71 13.71
CA LYS A 178 -11.67 24.31 13.32
C LYS A 178 -12.55 23.39 12.47
N GLY A 179 -12.06 22.21 12.12
CA GLY A 179 -12.77 21.19 11.33
C GLY A 179 -12.84 21.51 9.83
N THR A 180 -12.09 22.52 9.37
CA THR A 180 -12.06 22.94 7.97
C THR A 180 -10.90 22.34 7.19
N ASP A 181 -9.75 22.20 7.84
CA ASP A 181 -8.50 21.70 7.26
C ASP A 181 -8.50 20.17 7.16
N THR A 182 -7.94 19.64 6.08
CA THR A 182 -7.84 18.20 5.80
C THR A 182 -6.40 17.80 5.51
N PHE A 183 -5.83 16.92 6.33
CA PHE A 183 -4.47 16.42 6.12
C PHE A 183 -4.42 14.91 5.93
N LYS A 184 -3.43 14.45 5.15
CA LYS A 184 -3.18 13.03 4.91
C LYS A 184 -2.32 12.42 6.00
N ILE A 185 -2.71 11.26 6.52
CA ILE A 185 -1.83 10.41 7.34
C ILE A 185 -1.08 9.47 6.39
N MET A 186 0.26 9.43 6.50
CA MET A 186 1.07 8.44 5.79
C MET A 186 1.97 7.68 6.76
N VAL A 187 1.97 6.35 6.66
CA VAL A 187 2.77 5.47 7.50
C VAL A 187 3.76 4.70 6.63
N ASN A 188 5.04 4.97 6.82
CA ASN A 188 6.12 4.27 6.14
C ASN A 188 6.77 3.25 7.09
N ASP A 189 6.56 1.97 6.78
CA ASP A 189 7.09 0.81 7.49
C ASP A 189 8.28 0.16 6.75
N GLN A 190 8.61 0.65 5.55
CA GLN A 190 9.68 0.13 4.70
C GLN A 190 10.90 1.07 4.66
N GLY A 191 10.95 2.05 5.57
CA GLY A 191 12.01 3.04 5.67
C GLY A 191 13.36 2.49 6.16
N ASN A 192 14.26 3.39 6.55
CA ASN A 192 15.54 3.06 7.18
C ASN A 192 15.88 3.96 8.38
N GLN A 193 14.92 4.80 8.79
CA GLN A 193 15.07 5.73 9.89
C GLN A 193 14.37 5.16 11.14
N ASN A 194 14.86 5.54 12.31
CA ASN A 194 14.13 5.26 13.55
C ASN A 194 12.79 6.00 13.55
N TYR A 195 11.92 5.60 14.48
CA TYR A 195 10.61 6.21 14.64
C TYR A 195 10.67 7.74 14.64
N SER A 196 9.88 8.36 13.75
CA SER A 196 9.73 9.80 13.68
C SER A 196 8.36 10.18 13.15
N ILE A 197 7.93 11.39 13.51
CA ILE A 197 6.71 12.00 12.98
C ILE A 197 7.13 13.30 12.30
N SER A 198 6.56 13.60 11.14
CA SER A 198 6.70 14.88 10.45
C SER A 198 5.35 15.52 10.23
N LEU A 199 5.29 16.84 10.30
CA LEU A 199 4.14 17.63 9.84
C LEU A 199 4.58 18.49 8.66
N ASN A 200 3.82 18.41 7.57
CA ASN A 200 4.03 19.18 6.37
C ASN A 200 2.85 20.14 6.21
N TRP A 201 3.15 21.40 5.92
CA TRP A 201 2.15 22.44 5.69
C TRP A 201 2.58 23.34 4.53
N ASN A 202 1.61 24.04 3.96
CA ASN A 202 1.82 25.03 2.92
C ASN A 202 1.31 26.40 3.36
N TYR A 203 1.99 27.45 2.88
CA TYR A 203 1.53 28.83 3.01
C TYR A 203 0.86 29.25 1.70
N THR A 204 -0.37 29.76 1.79
CA THR A 204 -1.05 30.50 0.71
C THR A 204 -0.28 31.78 0.35
N ASN A 205 0.45 32.34 1.31
CA ASN A 205 1.27 33.54 1.14
C ASN A 205 2.62 33.39 1.86
N PRO A 206 3.64 32.78 1.25
CA PRO A 206 4.93 32.56 1.93
C PRO A 206 5.71 33.86 2.19
N ASP A 207 5.46 34.91 1.42
CA ASP A 207 6.19 36.19 1.50
C ASP A 207 5.47 37.27 2.34
N GLY A 208 4.27 36.97 2.84
CA GLY A 208 3.48 37.91 3.64
C GLY A 208 2.59 37.19 4.65
N PRO A 209 1.97 37.91 5.60
CA PRO A 209 1.27 37.25 6.69
C PRO A 209 0.15 36.33 6.22
N ASP A 210 0.17 35.09 6.70
CA ASP A 210 -0.76 34.04 6.32
C ASP A 210 -1.43 33.41 7.54
N LYS A 211 -2.76 33.41 7.52
CA LYS A 211 -3.64 32.78 8.53
C LYS A 211 -4.43 31.59 7.98
N GLN A 212 -4.17 31.22 6.74
CA GLN A 212 -4.76 30.08 6.04
C GLN A 212 -3.65 29.08 5.74
N VAL A 213 -2.80 28.83 6.75
CA VAL A 213 -1.80 27.78 6.65
C VAL A 213 -2.53 26.46 6.58
N ASP A 214 -2.12 25.67 5.60
CA ASP A 214 -2.79 24.44 5.23
C ASP A 214 -1.91 23.28 5.65
N VAL A 215 -2.37 22.48 6.60
CA VAL A 215 -1.65 21.27 7.03
C VAL A 215 -1.95 20.18 6.02
N VAL A 216 -0.94 19.74 5.28
CA VAL A 216 -1.15 18.83 4.14
C VAL A 216 -1.00 17.38 4.57
N GLN A 217 -0.04 17.10 5.45
CA GLN A 217 0.34 15.72 5.74
C GLN A 217 0.97 15.59 7.12
N MET A 218 0.58 14.53 7.82
CA MET A 218 1.31 14.02 8.98
C MET A 218 1.89 12.66 8.61
N GLY A 219 3.22 12.60 8.53
CA GLY A 219 3.97 11.41 8.14
C GLY A 219 4.56 10.69 9.34
N PHE A 220 4.55 9.36 9.31
CA PHE A 220 5.09 8.48 10.35
C PHE A 220 6.12 7.54 9.72
N GLU A 221 7.34 7.57 10.22
CA GLU A 221 8.34 6.54 9.94
C GLU A 221 8.30 5.52 11.07
N ILE A 222 8.07 4.24 10.77
CA ILE A 222 7.94 3.17 11.77
C ILE A 222 8.93 2.01 11.54
N TYR A 223 9.98 2.24 10.76
CA TYR A 223 11.02 1.23 10.55
C TYR A 223 11.71 0.84 11.87
N ASN A 224 11.83 -0.48 12.12
CA ASN A 224 12.32 -1.06 13.38
C ASN A 224 11.61 -0.53 14.65
N TYR A 225 10.36 -0.08 14.52
CA TYR A 225 9.56 0.28 15.69
C TYR A 225 9.26 -0.97 16.53
N ASN A 226 9.36 -0.85 17.87
CA ASN A 226 9.05 -1.96 18.77
C ASN A 226 7.55 -2.26 18.72
N LEU A 227 7.19 -3.37 18.09
CA LEU A 227 5.80 -3.81 17.90
C LEU A 227 5.45 -5.03 18.78
N PRO A 228 4.17 -5.20 19.17
CA PRO A 228 3.00 -4.44 18.75
C PRO A 228 3.02 -3.00 19.26
N ALA A 229 2.48 -2.07 18.46
CA ALA A 229 2.22 -0.72 18.93
C ALA A 229 1.13 -0.87 20.00
N THR A 230 1.50 -0.79 21.27
CA THR A 230 0.52 -0.84 22.35
C THR A 230 0.06 0.57 22.65
N ALA A 231 -1.24 0.73 22.89
CA ALA A 231 -1.75 1.84 23.69
C ALA A 231 -0.85 2.00 24.94
N PRO A 232 -0.34 3.20 25.26
CA PRO A 232 0.76 3.37 26.20
C PRO A 232 0.36 3.21 27.67
N SER A 233 -0.20 2.05 28.02
CA SER A 233 -0.56 1.72 29.41
C SER A 233 0.62 1.73 30.38
N THR A 234 1.87 1.75 29.89
CA THR A 234 3.09 1.92 30.69
C THR A 234 4.23 2.56 29.89
N ASP A 235 4.06 3.78 29.37
CA ASP A 235 5.21 4.48 28.77
C ASP A 235 6.32 4.65 29.81
N ALA A 236 7.42 3.92 29.60
CA ALA A 236 8.67 4.19 30.28
C ALA A 236 9.14 5.59 29.84
N PRO A 237 9.93 6.32 30.64
CA PRO A 237 10.40 7.68 30.32
C PRO A 237 11.27 7.80 29.05
N PHE A 238 11.32 6.79 28.18
CA PHE A 238 12.06 6.78 26.91
C PHE A 238 11.18 6.45 25.70
N TYR A 239 9.90 6.08 25.88
CA TYR A 239 8.95 5.86 24.79
C TYR A 239 7.92 7.01 24.85
N PHE A 240 7.90 7.85 23.81
CA PHE A 240 7.22 9.17 23.80
C PHE A 240 6.27 9.33 22.61
N ASN A 241 5.77 8.23 22.07
CA ASN A 241 5.17 8.25 20.75
C ASN A 241 3.84 9.03 20.78
N ASP A 242 3.05 8.83 21.83
CA ASP A 242 1.86 9.62 22.17
C ASP A 242 2.14 11.13 22.28
N ARG A 243 3.25 11.53 22.94
CA ARG A 243 3.62 12.93 23.11
C ARG A 243 4.08 13.54 21.81
N LEU A 244 4.82 12.80 20.99
CA LEU A 244 5.19 13.26 19.65
C LEU A 244 3.93 13.51 18.80
N ASN A 245 2.88 12.70 18.94
CA ASN A 245 1.58 13.01 18.32
C ASN A 245 1.01 14.32 18.87
N ALA A 246 0.92 14.48 20.21
CA ALA A 246 0.43 15.72 20.83
C ALA A 246 1.22 16.97 20.41
N ILE A 247 2.55 16.87 20.26
CA ILE A 247 3.42 17.93 19.74
C ILE A 247 2.99 18.32 18.32
N MET A 248 2.92 17.34 17.41
CA MET A 248 2.60 17.59 16.01
C MET A 248 1.17 18.11 15.86
N THR A 249 0.21 17.57 16.60
CA THR A 249 -1.17 18.09 16.63
C THR A 249 -1.22 19.50 17.22
N THR A 250 -0.36 19.85 18.19
CA THR A 250 -0.29 21.23 18.70
C THR A 250 0.17 22.20 17.61
N TYR A 251 1.19 21.83 16.83
CA TYR A 251 1.60 22.64 15.67
C TYR A 251 0.45 22.83 14.68
N ALA A 252 -0.30 21.76 14.37
CA ALA A 252 -1.47 21.85 13.48
C ALA A 252 -2.55 22.79 14.03
N VAL A 253 -2.89 22.68 15.32
CA VAL A 253 -3.88 23.58 15.97
C VAL A 253 -3.39 25.02 15.96
N LEU A 254 -2.11 25.27 16.24
CA LEU A 254 -1.56 26.63 16.18
C LEU A 254 -1.59 27.21 14.75
N ALA A 255 -1.30 26.38 13.74
CA ALA A 255 -1.34 26.78 12.33
C ALA A 255 -2.76 27.19 11.88
N ASP A 256 -3.78 26.45 12.32
CA ASP A 256 -5.18 26.77 12.01
C ASP A 256 -5.65 28.06 12.71
N HIS A 257 -5.10 28.39 13.88
CA HIS A 257 -5.57 29.52 14.69
C HIS A 257 -4.85 30.85 14.46
N LEU A 258 -3.61 30.84 13.96
CA LEU A 258 -2.71 31.98 14.04
C LEU A 258 -2.16 32.40 12.67
N TYR A 259 -1.63 33.63 12.60
CA TYR A 259 -0.79 34.05 11.48
C TYR A 259 0.58 33.37 11.58
N PHE A 260 0.63 32.08 11.24
CA PHE A 260 1.68 31.18 11.65
C PHE A 260 3.07 31.57 11.13
N ASN A 261 3.19 32.16 9.92
CA ASN A 261 4.47 32.67 9.40
C ASN A 261 4.86 34.09 9.89
N ALA A 262 3.96 34.79 10.57
CA ALA A 262 4.11 36.18 10.98
C ALA A 262 3.85 36.38 12.48
N LEU A 263 4.10 35.34 13.28
CA LEU A 263 3.66 35.24 14.67
C LEU A 263 4.41 36.16 15.64
N ALA A 264 5.68 36.46 15.40
CA ALA A 264 6.54 37.24 16.30
C ALA A 264 5.98 38.64 16.53
N ASN A 265 5.86 39.44 15.47
CA ASN A 265 5.40 40.84 15.55
C ASN A 265 4.48 41.25 14.39
N GLY A 266 3.99 40.28 13.60
CA GLY A 266 3.08 40.52 12.47
C GLY A 266 3.74 40.63 11.10
N ASP A 267 5.06 40.45 11.01
CA ASP A 267 5.83 40.52 9.77
C ASP A 267 6.47 39.17 9.44
N VAL A 268 6.54 38.84 8.14
CA VAL A 268 7.20 37.61 7.67
C VAL A 268 8.70 37.81 7.42
N ASN A 269 9.22 39.04 7.30
CA ASN A 269 10.62 39.27 6.93
C ASN A 269 11.28 40.34 7.82
N LYS A 270 11.98 39.91 8.87
CA LYS A 270 12.75 40.83 9.73
C LYS A 270 14.19 41.11 9.31
N SER A 271 14.77 40.37 8.35
CA SER A 271 16.15 40.53 7.84
C SER A 271 17.26 40.43 8.93
N PRO A 272 18.43 39.81 8.66
CA PRO A 272 18.81 39.09 7.45
C PRO A 272 18.40 37.61 7.43
N ASP A 273 18.07 36.98 8.57
CA ASP A 273 18.10 35.50 8.67
C ASP A 273 16.75 34.81 8.98
N LYS A 274 15.68 35.26 8.31
CA LYS A 274 14.36 34.59 8.13
C LYS A 274 13.28 34.75 9.21
N SER A 275 12.05 34.80 8.69
CA SER A 275 10.71 34.69 9.27
C SER A 275 10.46 35.34 10.62
N GLY A 276 9.55 36.33 10.71
CA GLY A 276 8.96 36.73 11.98
C GLY A 276 7.97 35.69 12.51
N GLY A 277 8.30 34.41 12.40
CA GLY A 277 7.46 33.26 12.70
C GLY A 277 7.59 32.75 14.14
N ALA A 278 8.42 33.35 15.00
CA ALA A 278 8.56 33.01 16.42
C ALA A 278 8.61 31.51 16.72
N GLN A 279 9.62 30.82 16.17
CA GLN A 279 9.76 29.36 16.32
C GLN A 279 9.93 28.92 17.77
N TRP A 280 10.57 29.75 18.60
CA TRP A 280 10.65 29.55 20.03
C TRP A 280 9.28 29.35 20.68
N PHE A 281 8.29 30.11 20.21
CA PHE A 281 6.95 30.07 20.78
C PHE A 281 6.18 28.85 20.27
N LYS A 282 6.26 28.56 18.96
CA LYS A 282 5.59 27.39 18.38
C LYS A 282 6.10 26.08 19.00
N SER A 283 7.42 25.88 19.00
CA SER A 283 8.03 24.70 19.61
C SER A 283 7.84 24.68 21.11
N GLY A 284 8.07 25.81 21.77
CA GLY A 284 7.95 25.88 23.22
C GLY A 284 6.53 25.61 23.72
N VAL A 285 5.50 26.08 23.01
CA VAL A 285 4.10 25.78 23.32
C VAL A 285 3.80 24.31 23.07
N ALA A 286 4.23 23.75 21.93
CA ALA A 286 4.04 22.33 21.63
C ALA A 286 4.66 21.43 22.71
N ASP A 287 5.85 21.78 23.19
CA ASP A 287 6.52 21.09 24.31
C ASP A 287 5.83 21.32 25.67
N PHE A 288 5.33 22.54 25.89
CA PHE A 288 4.70 22.90 27.15
C PHE A 288 3.34 22.22 27.35
N VAL A 289 2.64 21.85 26.27
CA VAL A 289 1.39 21.10 26.36
C VAL A 289 1.61 19.80 27.11
N HIS A 290 2.63 19.00 26.81
CA HIS A 290 2.85 17.69 27.48
C HIS A 290 3.95 17.71 28.54
N GLY A 291 4.72 18.80 28.62
CA GLY A 291 5.83 18.98 29.53
C GLY A 291 7.17 18.61 28.89
N GLY A 292 8.11 19.55 28.95
CA GLY A 292 9.41 19.51 28.28
C GLY A 292 10.58 19.19 29.20
N ASP A 293 10.36 18.83 30.47
CA ASP A 293 11.45 18.63 31.44
C ASP A 293 12.45 17.55 30.99
N LEU A 294 11.96 16.52 30.30
CA LEU A 294 12.78 15.46 29.68
C LEU A 294 13.71 15.93 28.56
N LEU A 295 13.45 17.10 27.95
CA LEU A 295 14.35 17.69 26.97
C LEU A 295 15.65 18.16 27.64
N MET A 296 15.64 18.29 28.96
CA MET A 296 16.66 18.98 29.75
C MET A 296 17.35 18.01 30.72
N GLY A 297 18.66 17.85 30.59
CA GLY A 297 19.47 17.19 31.63
C GLY A 297 19.78 18.11 32.83
N SER A 298 19.72 19.43 32.61
CA SER A 298 19.89 20.47 33.62
C SER A 298 19.30 21.77 33.07
N PHE A 299 18.82 22.67 33.93
CA PHE A 299 18.51 24.04 33.54
C PHE A 299 19.64 24.96 34.00
N ASN A 300 20.14 25.83 33.11
CA ASN A 300 21.19 26.81 33.38
C ASN A 300 21.24 27.86 32.25
N GLN A 301 22.13 28.84 32.37
CA GLN A 301 22.27 29.92 31.38
C GLN A 301 22.61 29.42 29.96
N THR A 302 23.35 28.32 29.82
CA THR A 302 23.64 27.73 28.50
C THR A 302 22.36 27.27 27.79
N VAL A 303 21.40 26.71 28.53
CA VAL A 303 20.08 26.37 27.96
C VAL A 303 19.35 27.64 27.55
N ILE A 304 19.33 28.67 28.40
CA ILE A 304 18.66 29.94 28.11
C ILE A 304 19.22 30.63 26.86
N ASP A 305 20.55 30.70 26.73
CA ASP A 305 21.20 31.40 25.62
C ASP A 305 21.01 30.67 24.28
N ALA A 306 20.74 29.36 24.30
CA ALA A 306 20.52 28.54 23.12
C ALA A 306 19.27 28.95 22.31
N ILE A 307 18.38 29.79 22.86
CA ILE A 307 17.22 30.35 22.16
C ILE A 307 17.60 31.14 20.90
N GLY A 308 18.85 31.62 20.79
CA GLY A 308 19.30 32.39 19.65
C GLY A 308 18.49 33.68 19.49
N THR A 309 17.94 33.94 18.31
CA THR A 309 17.00 35.05 18.06
C THR A 309 15.56 34.72 18.45
N GLY A 310 15.25 33.44 18.67
CA GLY A 310 13.90 32.91 18.84
C GLY A 310 13.15 32.63 17.53
N ASP A 311 13.66 33.09 16.39
CA ASP A 311 12.96 32.97 15.09
C ASP A 311 13.44 31.78 14.24
N ALA A 312 14.60 31.18 14.57
CA ALA A 312 15.15 30.03 13.87
C ALA A 312 14.51 28.71 14.34
N GLU A 313 14.32 27.78 13.41
CA GLU A 313 13.91 26.41 13.72
C GLU A 313 14.93 25.74 14.65
N ALA A 314 14.46 25.02 15.67
CA ALA A 314 15.32 24.26 16.56
C ALA A 314 15.89 23.05 15.81
N THR A 315 17.21 22.95 15.76
CA THR A 315 17.95 21.84 15.12
C THR A 315 18.56 20.88 16.13
N SER A 316 18.49 21.22 17.43
CA SER A 316 19.01 20.43 18.54
C SER A 316 18.05 20.37 19.72
N LEU A 317 18.21 19.34 20.57
CA LEU A 317 17.45 19.22 21.83
C LEU A 317 17.69 20.42 22.76
N LEU A 318 18.87 21.03 22.72
CA LEU A 318 19.22 22.18 23.55
C LEU A 318 18.43 23.44 23.14
N GLU A 319 18.33 23.70 21.84
CA GLU A 319 17.53 24.82 21.30
C GLU A 319 16.05 24.63 21.61
N ARG A 320 15.54 23.40 21.46
CA ARG A 320 14.17 23.02 21.79
C ARG A 320 13.87 23.16 23.29
N ALA A 321 14.77 22.70 24.14
CA ALA A 321 14.71 22.90 25.59
C ALA A 321 14.65 24.39 25.96
N SER A 322 15.42 25.23 25.26
CA SER A 322 15.39 26.67 25.46
C SER A 322 14.05 27.30 25.09
N ALA A 323 13.47 26.87 23.97
CA ALA A 323 12.14 27.30 23.52
C ALA A 323 11.06 26.94 24.55
N TYR A 324 11.09 25.71 25.07
CA TYR A 324 10.23 25.27 26.16
C TYR A 324 10.39 26.13 27.42
N SER A 325 11.61 26.35 27.91
CA SER A 325 11.83 27.16 29.11
C SER A 325 11.53 28.65 28.90
N ALA A 326 11.63 29.16 27.67
CA ALA A 326 11.18 30.51 27.32
C ALA A 326 9.65 30.63 27.40
N VAL A 327 8.89 29.63 26.95
CA VAL A 327 7.43 29.60 27.10
C VAL A 327 7.02 29.45 28.57
N ARG A 328 7.74 28.64 29.36
CA ARG A 328 7.55 28.58 30.83
C ARG A 328 7.80 29.94 31.49
N TYR A 329 8.84 30.66 31.08
CA TYR A 329 9.12 32.01 31.55
C TYR A 329 8.00 33.00 31.17
N LEU A 330 7.54 32.97 29.92
CA LEU A 330 6.38 33.76 29.48
C LEU A 330 5.13 33.46 30.31
N HIS A 331 4.86 32.19 30.57
CA HIS A 331 3.71 31.76 31.35
C HIS A 331 3.74 32.35 32.77
N GLU A 332 4.90 32.35 33.43
CA GLU A 332 5.09 32.96 34.74
C GLU A 332 4.92 34.48 34.72
N GLU A 333 5.49 35.15 33.72
CA GLU A 333 5.35 36.59 33.51
C GLU A 333 3.89 37.02 33.29
N LEU A 334 3.13 36.24 32.50
CA LEU A 334 1.71 36.47 32.28
C LEU A 334 0.90 36.33 33.58
N LYS A 335 1.17 35.30 34.38
CA LYS A 335 0.47 35.08 35.66
C LYS A 335 0.84 36.11 36.72
N ALA A 336 2.08 36.60 36.69
CA ALA A 336 2.54 37.68 37.56
C ALA A 336 2.04 39.06 37.12
N SER A 337 1.52 39.21 35.89
CA SER A 337 1.06 40.49 35.38
C SER A 337 -0.12 41.03 36.20
N ALA A 338 -0.06 42.32 36.55
CA ALA A 338 -1.09 42.98 37.36
C ALA A 338 -2.43 43.19 36.62
N SER A 339 -2.54 42.74 35.36
CA SER A 339 -3.73 42.93 34.52
C SER A 339 -4.92 42.08 34.97
N GLY A 340 -4.65 40.92 35.61
CA GLY A 340 -5.68 39.92 35.94
C GLY A 340 -6.31 39.24 34.72
N LEU A 341 -5.87 39.56 33.50
CA LEU A 341 -6.41 39.06 32.24
C LEU A 341 -5.84 37.69 31.84
N SER A 342 -4.73 37.28 32.46
CA SER A 342 -3.95 36.09 32.11
C SER A 342 -3.71 35.17 33.30
N ALA A 343 -4.76 34.91 34.08
CA ALA A 343 -4.69 34.03 35.26
C ALA A 343 -4.26 32.59 34.90
N ASN A 344 -4.56 32.13 33.68
CA ASN A 344 -4.11 30.85 33.13
C ASN A 344 -2.86 30.98 32.24
N GLY A 345 -2.16 32.12 32.30
CA GLY A 345 -0.93 32.39 31.57
C GLY A 345 -1.08 32.27 30.05
N VAL A 346 -0.21 31.46 29.43
CA VAL A 346 -0.16 31.25 27.96
C VAL A 346 -1.51 30.80 27.37
N LYS A 347 -2.33 30.06 28.13
CA LYS A 347 -3.67 29.64 27.68
C LYS A 347 -4.57 30.83 27.32
N ASP A 348 -4.61 31.83 28.20
CA ASP A 348 -5.41 33.04 27.99
C ASP A 348 -4.83 33.89 26.84
N MET A 349 -3.50 33.95 26.74
CA MET A 349 -2.81 34.63 25.65
C MET A 349 -3.14 34.02 24.28
N LEU A 350 -3.01 32.69 24.13
CA LEU A 350 -3.34 31.98 22.90
C LEU A 350 -4.83 32.13 22.54
N SER A 351 -5.71 32.05 23.53
CA SER A 351 -7.15 32.26 23.35
C SER A 351 -7.44 33.68 22.82
N TRP A 352 -6.77 34.69 23.37
CA TRP A 352 -6.87 36.07 22.90
C TRP A 352 -6.35 36.23 21.48
N MET A 353 -5.15 35.70 21.17
CA MET A 353 -4.55 35.78 19.83
C MET A 353 -5.44 35.12 18.78
N SER A 354 -5.92 33.91 19.06
CA SER A 354 -6.89 33.19 18.23
C SER A 354 -8.16 34.02 18.01
N ASN A 355 -8.67 34.67 19.06
CA ASN A 355 -9.85 35.52 18.95
C ASN A 355 -9.61 36.72 18.03
N GLN A 356 -8.46 37.40 18.13
CA GLN A 356 -8.08 38.48 17.22
C GLN A 356 -8.10 38.01 15.76
N VAL A 357 -7.50 36.85 15.46
CA VAL A 357 -7.50 36.30 14.09
C VAL A 357 -8.91 35.97 13.61
N SER A 358 -9.72 35.31 14.46
CA SER A 358 -11.10 34.91 14.13
C SER A 358 -12.03 36.10 13.91
N THR A 359 -11.77 37.23 14.55
CA THR A 359 -12.53 38.49 14.42
C THR A 359 -12.01 39.38 13.29
N GLY A 360 -11.04 38.90 12.50
CA GLY A 360 -10.57 39.55 11.28
C GLY A 360 -9.42 40.52 11.47
N GLN A 361 -8.78 40.55 12.64
CA GLN A 361 -7.58 41.36 12.85
C GLN A 361 -6.40 40.81 12.03
N GLY A 362 -5.51 41.72 11.60
CA GLY A 362 -4.30 41.35 10.87
C GLY A 362 -3.17 40.90 11.79
N ALA A 363 -2.12 40.32 11.20
CA ALA A 363 -1.00 39.71 11.93
C ALA A 363 -0.33 40.63 12.94
N ALA A 364 -0.16 41.93 12.62
CA ALA A 364 0.40 42.90 13.56
C ALA A 364 -0.40 42.99 14.87
N ALA A 365 -1.73 42.95 14.81
CA ALA A 365 -2.63 43.08 15.96
C ALA A 365 -2.90 41.75 16.69
N SER A 366 -2.56 40.61 16.07
CA SER A 366 -2.75 39.27 16.65
C SER A 366 -1.43 38.54 16.94
N SER A 367 -0.29 39.22 16.82
CA SER A 367 1.05 38.67 17.03
C SER A 367 1.37 38.49 18.52
N ILE A 368 2.46 37.76 18.80
CA ILE A 368 3.05 37.66 20.13
C ILE A 368 3.41 39.06 20.63
N GLY A 369 4.01 39.91 19.78
CA GLY A 369 4.33 41.28 20.14
C GLY A 369 3.10 42.08 20.58
N ALA A 370 1.96 41.97 19.87
CA ALA A 370 0.71 42.59 20.28
C ALA A 370 0.17 42.01 21.59
N ALA A 371 0.25 40.68 21.76
CA ALA A 371 -0.17 40.02 22.99
C ALA A 371 0.67 40.44 24.20
N LEU A 372 1.99 40.55 24.05
CA LEU A 372 2.90 41.01 25.10
C LEU A 372 2.56 42.44 25.56
N VAL A 373 2.27 43.35 24.61
CA VAL A 373 1.80 44.70 24.92
C VAL A 373 0.44 44.67 25.61
N HIS A 374 -0.45 43.76 25.22
CA HIS A 374 -1.78 43.64 25.81
C HIS A 374 -1.74 43.15 27.26
N PHE A 375 -0.99 42.08 27.54
CA PHE A 375 -0.98 41.42 28.85
C PHE A 375 0.07 41.99 29.81
N ILE A 376 1.20 42.46 29.30
CA ILE A 376 2.34 42.95 30.11
C ILE A 376 2.76 44.36 29.65
N PRO A 377 1.84 45.36 29.63
CA PRO A 377 2.12 46.70 29.13
C PRO A 377 3.19 47.46 29.93
N ALA A 378 3.49 47.01 31.15
CA ALA A 378 4.54 47.58 32.00
C ALA A 378 5.96 47.27 31.51
N LYS A 379 6.15 46.16 30.78
CA LYS A 379 7.43 45.74 30.20
C LYS A 379 7.50 46.03 28.70
N TYR A 380 6.41 45.78 27.98
CA TYR A 380 6.38 45.88 26.52
C TYR A 380 5.39 46.95 26.07
N THR A 381 5.85 47.88 25.23
CA THR A 381 5.03 49.04 24.81
C THR A 381 4.83 49.14 23.30
N ASN A 382 5.65 48.45 22.51
CA ASN A 382 5.61 48.50 21.06
C ASN A 382 5.50 47.08 20.48
N ALA A 383 4.35 46.78 19.85
CA ALA A 383 4.07 45.47 19.29
C ALA A 383 5.05 45.04 18.19
N SER A 384 5.74 45.98 17.52
CA SER A 384 6.71 45.65 16.47
C SER A 384 8.05 45.13 17.00
N THR A 385 8.39 45.42 18.26
CA THR A 385 9.67 45.08 18.90
C THR A 385 9.50 44.17 20.11
N ALA A 386 8.29 44.05 20.66
CA ALA A 386 8.03 43.36 21.92
C ALA A 386 8.48 41.89 21.96
N ASN A 387 8.37 41.11 20.88
CA ASN A 387 8.91 39.74 20.88
C ASN A 387 10.44 39.72 21.06
N ASP A 388 11.16 40.62 20.39
CA ASP A 388 12.62 40.66 20.43
C ASP A 388 13.09 41.17 21.81
N GLU A 389 12.35 42.12 22.38
CA GLU A 389 12.50 42.59 23.76
C GLU A 389 12.25 41.45 24.76
N PHE A 390 11.24 40.61 24.53
CA PHE A 390 10.98 39.43 25.36
C PHE A 390 12.15 38.44 25.30
N ILE A 391 12.70 38.15 24.12
CA ILE A 391 13.85 37.26 23.99
C ILE A 391 15.06 37.82 24.75
N ALA A 392 15.30 39.13 24.68
CA ALA A 392 16.37 39.77 25.45
C ALA A 392 16.13 39.71 26.97
N ASP A 393 14.89 39.90 27.40
CA ASP A 393 14.47 39.79 28.81
C ASP A 393 14.65 38.36 29.33
N TYR A 394 14.19 37.35 28.59
CA TYR A 394 14.37 35.94 28.91
C TYR A 394 15.85 35.57 29.05
N LYS A 395 16.72 36.02 28.15
CA LYS A 395 18.16 35.78 28.26
C LYS A 395 18.76 36.37 29.53
N SER A 396 18.29 37.54 29.93
CA SER A 396 18.82 38.28 31.08
C SER A 396 18.28 37.75 32.41
N ASN A 397 17.01 37.37 32.45
CA ASN A 397 16.25 37.14 33.68
C ASN A 397 15.73 35.71 33.84
N GLY A 398 15.72 34.90 32.78
CA GLY A 398 15.13 33.57 32.76
C GLY A 398 15.66 32.65 33.86
N TRP A 399 16.97 32.69 34.14
CA TRP A 399 17.57 31.88 35.20
C TRP A 399 17.08 32.30 36.59
N SER A 400 17.09 33.61 36.85
CA SER A 400 16.67 34.18 38.14
C SER A 400 15.22 33.84 38.47
N VAL A 401 14.34 33.91 37.46
CA VAL A 401 12.91 33.65 37.63
C VAL A 401 12.60 32.15 37.66
N MET A 402 13.16 31.37 36.73
CA MET A 402 12.77 29.97 36.52
C MET A 402 13.63 28.96 37.28
N GLY A 403 14.83 29.32 37.74
CA GLY A 403 15.79 28.38 38.33
C GLY A 403 15.29 27.62 39.56
N SER A 404 14.30 28.18 40.28
CA SER A 404 13.64 27.52 41.42
C SER A 404 12.27 26.91 41.08
N LYS A 405 11.75 27.17 39.87
CA LYS A 405 10.43 26.73 39.40
C LYS A 405 10.50 25.53 38.46
N ILE A 406 11.60 25.35 37.74
CA ILE A 406 11.85 24.16 36.93
C ILE A 406 12.50 23.10 37.83
N ASN A 407 11.76 22.01 38.11
CA ASN A 407 12.25 20.91 38.94
C ASN A 407 12.30 19.59 38.14
N LEU A 408 13.42 19.39 37.44
CA LEU A 408 13.66 18.23 36.56
C LEU A 408 13.80 16.88 37.29
N PHE A 409 13.77 16.86 38.63
CA PHE A 409 14.08 15.67 39.44
C PHE A 409 12.87 15.13 40.22
N ASN A 410 11.66 15.53 39.83
CA ASN A 410 10.41 14.96 40.35
C ASN A 410 9.71 14.09 39.27
N ALA A 411 8.48 13.67 39.55
CA ALA A 411 7.69 12.87 38.61
C ALA A 411 6.87 13.71 37.62
N ASP A 412 6.77 15.02 37.85
CA ASP A 412 6.03 15.96 36.99
C ASP A 412 6.80 16.19 35.69
N THR A 413 6.10 16.43 34.58
CA THR A 413 6.74 16.70 33.28
C THR A 413 6.98 18.18 33.02
N GLY A 414 6.48 19.07 33.88
CA GLY A 414 6.48 20.51 33.66
C GLY A 414 5.42 20.99 32.66
N ALA A 415 4.42 20.15 32.36
CA ALA A 415 3.30 20.49 31.50
C ALA A 415 2.46 21.64 32.07
N ILE A 416 1.83 22.43 31.20
CA ILE A 416 0.84 23.42 31.62
C ILE A 416 -0.33 22.73 32.36
N GLY A 417 -0.79 23.35 33.44
CA GLY A 417 -1.73 22.80 34.40
C GLY A 417 -1.11 21.84 35.43
N GLY A 418 0.15 21.43 35.25
CA GLY A 418 0.88 20.52 36.13
C GLY A 418 1.42 21.18 37.40
N LEU A 419 2.07 20.38 38.24
CA LEU A 419 2.56 20.83 39.54
C LEU A 419 3.65 21.90 39.39
N ASP A 420 4.60 21.67 38.49
CA ASP A 420 5.77 22.54 38.36
C ASP A 420 5.47 23.83 37.60
N ALA A 421 4.47 23.82 36.70
CA ALA A 421 4.05 24.99 35.94
C ALA A 421 3.00 25.84 36.66
N ASP A 422 2.04 25.19 37.32
CA ASP A 422 0.83 25.83 37.82
C ASP A 422 0.52 25.59 39.30
N GLY A 423 1.28 24.70 39.97
CA GLY A 423 0.93 24.23 41.31
C GLY A 423 -0.29 23.29 41.30
N GLY A 424 -0.62 22.73 40.14
CA GLY A 424 -1.71 21.79 39.96
C GLY A 424 -1.36 20.35 40.41
N PRO A 425 -2.17 19.36 40.03
CA PRO A 425 -1.82 17.96 40.21
C PRO A 425 -0.52 17.60 39.47
N THR A 426 0.23 16.63 39.99
CA THR A 426 1.39 16.08 39.29
C THR A 426 0.97 15.47 37.96
N VAL A 427 1.49 16.00 36.86
CA VAL A 427 1.35 15.42 35.52
C VAL A 427 2.54 14.50 35.29
N THR A 428 2.33 13.21 35.52
CA THR A 428 3.40 12.22 35.27
C THR A 428 3.61 12.01 33.79
N HIS A 429 4.65 11.25 33.45
CA HIS A 429 4.88 10.76 32.10
C HIS A 429 3.65 10.10 31.45
N GLN A 430 2.86 9.35 32.22
CA GLN A 430 1.62 8.70 31.77
C GLN A 430 0.44 9.68 31.74
N GLY A 431 0.44 10.71 32.60
CA GLY A 431 -0.58 11.76 32.60
C GLY A 431 -0.34 12.86 31.57
N ALA A 432 0.81 12.85 30.88
CA ALA A 432 1.17 13.85 29.89
C ALA A 432 0.23 13.78 28.67
N VAL A 433 -0.11 12.58 28.20
CA VAL A 433 -1.17 12.34 27.23
C VAL A 433 -2.00 11.15 27.75
N PRO A 434 -3.11 11.40 28.44
CA PRO A 434 -3.92 10.33 29.03
C PRO A 434 -4.45 9.33 28.00
N ASP A 435 -4.41 8.05 28.37
CA ASP A 435 -4.86 6.93 27.52
C ASP A 435 -6.38 6.76 27.46
N SER A 436 -7.08 7.26 28.48
CA SER A 436 -8.52 7.03 28.70
C SER A 436 -9.10 8.10 29.63
N GLY A 437 -10.42 8.17 29.69
CA GLY A 437 -11.16 9.12 30.52
C GLY A 437 -11.98 10.12 29.70
N PRO A 438 -12.68 11.05 30.38
CA PRO A 438 -13.61 11.96 29.71
C PRO A 438 -12.96 12.75 28.57
N GLY A 439 -13.40 12.49 27.33
CA GLY A 439 -12.87 13.12 26.12
C GLY A 439 -11.63 12.43 25.50
N TYR A 440 -10.98 11.52 26.22
CA TYR A 440 -9.82 10.75 25.76
C TYR A 440 -10.21 9.38 25.20
N ASP A 441 -11.31 8.81 25.68
CA ASP A 441 -11.85 7.56 25.15
C ASP A 441 -12.42 7.78 23.74
N VAL A 442 -12.08 6.89 22.81
CA VAL A 442 -12.66 6.88 21.46
C VAL A 442 -13.97 6.09 21.49
N ASP A 443 -15.08 6.76 21.15
CA ASP A 443 -16.41 6.15 21.11
C ASP A 443 -16.50 5.00 20.08
N ASP A 444 -15.80 5.13 18.95
CA ASP A 444 -15.61 4.10 17.94
C ASP A 444 -14.32 4.35 17.12
N ALA A 445 -13.51 3.32 16.91
CA ALA A 445 -12.29 3.44 16.11
C ALA A 445 -12.69 3.70 14.66
N SER A 446 -12.45 4.92 14.19
CA SER A 446 -12.90 5.38 12.88
C SER A 446 -11.76 5.97 12.07
N GLU A 447 -12.00 6.15 10.77
CA GLU A 447 -11.13 6.90 9.87
C GLU A 447 -11.12 8.41 10.18
N ASN A 448 -11.87 8.91 11.17
CA ASN A 448 -11.70 10.30 11.61
C ASN A 448 -11.81 10.41 13.14
N PRO A 449 -10.76 10.01 13.88
CA PRO A 449 -10.78 9.94 15.34
C PRO A 449 -10.80 11.30 16.05
N ILE A 450 -10.59 12.40 15.31
CA ILE A 450 -10.53 13.77 15.82
C ILE A 450 -11.61 14.64 15.17
N GLY A 451 -12.08 15.66 15.90
CA GLY A 451 -13.14 16.55 15.43
C GLY A 451 -12.64 17.84 14.79
N GLY A 452 -11.46 18.30 15.18
CA GLY A 452 -10.87 19.57 14.78
C GLY A 452 -10.18 19.56 13.42
N PHE A 453 -9.94 18.38 12.86
CA PHE A 453 -9.39 18.21 11.52
C PHE A 453 -10.11 17.08 10.81
N LYS A 454 -10.03 17.07 9.48
CA LYS A 454 -10.39 15.90 8.68
C LYS A 454 -9.13 15.13 8.33
N ILE A 455 -9.21 13.81 8.33
CA ILE A 455 -8.08 12.95 8.01
C ILE A 455 -8.36 12.16 6.73
N ALA A 456 -7.42 12.21 5.80
CA ALA A 456 -7.34 11.29 4.68
C ALA A 456 -6.35 10.16 5.01
N TRP A 457 -6.80 8.91 4.97
CA TRP A 457 -5.94 7.74 5.22
C TRP A 457 -5.42 7.13 3.92
N GLU A 458 -4.26 6.50 4.02
CA GLU A 458 -3.83 5.51 3.03
C GLU A 458 -4.83 4.36 2.98
N LYS A 459 -5.07 3.84 1.78
CA LYS A 459 -6.05 2.79 1.52
C LYS A 459 -5.36 1.45 1.33
N GLU A 460 -5.62 0.50 2.23
CA GLU A 460 -5.11 -0.87 2.11
C GLU A 460 -5.63 -1.52 0.81
N GLY A 461 -4.73 -2.23 0.12
CA GLY A 461 -5.05 -3.02 -1.07
C GLY A 461 -4.64 -4.48 -0.96
N GLU A 462 -5.05 -5.26 -1.95
CA GLU A 462 -4.67 -6.66 -2.07
C GLU A 462 -3.34 -6.81 -2.82
N GLU A 463 -2.53 -7.81 -2.43
CA GLU A 463 -1.32 -8.14 -3.19
C GLU A 463 -1.71 -8.78 -4.54
N MET A 464 -1.33 -8.12 -5.63
CA MET A 464 -1.54 -8.63 -6.97
C MET A 464 -0.30 -9.39 -7.43
N PHE A 465 -0.44 -10.70 -7.64
CA PHE A 465 0.65 -11.55 -8.11
C PHE A 465 0.21 -12.56 -9.17
N THR A 466 1.18 -13.06 -9.93
CA THR A 466 1.05 -14.21 -10.83
C THR A 466 2.27 -15.09 -10.69
N TYR A 467 2.27 -16.28 -11.30
CA TYR A 467 3.44 -17.15 -11.36
C TYR A 467 4.06 -17.13 -12.75
N ASP A 468 5.38 -17.26 -12.82
CA ASP A 468 6.11 -17.51 -14.07
C ASP A 468 6.01 -19.01 -14.48
N PRO A 469 6.45 -19.39 -15.69
CA PRO A 469 6.47 -20.78 -16.13
C PRO A 469 7.33 -21.73 -15.29
N SER A 470 8.19 -21.22 -14.42
CA SER A 470 9.04 -21.98 -13.50
C SER A 470 8.41 -22.13 -12.12
N GLY A 471 7.28 -21.45 -11.86
CA GLY A 471 6.57 -21.45 -10.58
C GLY A 471 7.00 -20.33 -9.62
N ASN A 472 7.84 -19.39 -10.06
CA ASN A 472 8.23 -18.25 -9.22
C ASN A 472 7.13 -17.19 -9.21
N SER A 473 6.91 -16.55 -8.05
CA SER A 473 5.97 -15.44 -7.93
C SER A 473 6.49 -14.18 -8.61
N LEU A 474 5.60 -13.48 -9.30
CA LEU A 474 5.78 -12.16 -9.88
C LEU A 474 4.75 -11.24 -9.23
N VAL A 475 5.22 -10.37 -8.34
CA VAL A 475 4.38 -9.41 -7.62
C VAL A 475 4.37 -8.07 -8.38
N PHE A 476 3.18 -7.51 -8.54
CA PHE A 476 2.97 -6.22 -9.20
C PHE A 476 2.90 -5.10 -8.17
N LYS A 477 3.40 -3.92 -8.55
CA LYS A 477 3.30 -2.75 -7.69
C LYS A 477 1.86 -2.25 -7.70
N ALA A 478 1.31 -1.96 -6.53
CA ALA A 478 0.06 -1.23 -6.44
C ALA A 478 0.19 0.14 -7.11
N ALA A 479 -0.95 0.65 -7.58
CA ALA A 479 -1.08 1.97 -8.14
C ALA A 479 -2.14 2.74 -7.35
N ASN A 480 -1.91 4.04 -7.19
CA ASN A 480 -2.85 4.96 -6.58
C ASN A 480 -3.39 5.95 -7.63
N THR A 481 -4.22 6.89 -7.19
CA THR A 481 -4.68 8.04 -7.97
C THR A 481 -4.52 9.32 -7.15
N VAL A 482 -4.79 10.45 -7.76
CA VAL A 482 -4.67 11.76 -7.12
C VAL A 482 -6.04 12.23 -6.69
N THR A 483 -6.12 12.75 -5.45
CA THR A 483 -7.31 13.36 -4.88
C THR A 483 -7.00 14.77 -4.39
N ILE A 484 -8.06 15.54 -4.17
CA ILE A 484 -7.98 16.91 -3.63
C ILE A 484 -8.90 16.93 -2.42
N ASP A 485 -8.38 16.45 -1.30
CA ASP A 485 -9.17 16.23 -0.09
C ASP A 485 -9.53 17.58 0.58
N ASP A 486 -8.60 18.55 0.56
CA ASP A 486 -8.84 19.90 1.09
C ASP A 486 -9.26 20.92 0.02
N THR A 487 -10.54 20.88 -0.36
CA THR A 487 -11.13 21.92 -1.23
C THR A 487 -11.49 23.23 -0.51
N HIS A 488 -11.24 23.32 0.81
CA HIS A 488 -11.35 24.57 1.56
C HIS A 488 -10.09 25.41 1.34
N SER A 489 -8.92 24.82 1.53
CA SER A 489 -7.61 25.44 1.29
C SER A 489 -7.33 25.59 -0.20
N TYR A 490 -7.55 24.53 -0.99
CA TYR A 490 -7.33 24.54 -2.44
C TYR A 490 -8.61 24.96 -3.16
N ASN A 491 -8.70 26.26 -3.43
CA ASN A 491 -9.89 26.87 -4.00
C ASN A 491 -9.54 28.04 -4.94
N LEU A 492 -10.48 28.42 -5.79
CA LEU A 492 -10.28 29.43 -6.84
C LEU A 492 -10.93 30.77 -6.53
N LYS A 493 -11.34 31.02 -5.28
CA LYS A 493 -12.12 32.21 -4.89
C LYS A 493 -11.31 33.50 -4.89
N SER A 494 -9.99 33.42 -4.82
CA SER A 494 -9.08 34.58 -4.83
C SER A 494 -7.85 34.32 -5.70
N ILE A 495 -7.13 35.39 -6.07
CA ILE A 495 -5.87 35.26 -6.80
C ILE A 495 -4.84 34.46 -5.98
N ASN A 496 -4.76 34.68 -4.66
CA ASN A 496 -3.77 34.00 -3.82
C ASN A 496 -4.09 32.52 -3.66
N SER A 497 -5.35 32.17 -3.38
CA SER A 497 -5.78 30.76 -3.29
C SER A 497 -5.65 30.04 -4.64
N ALA A 498 -5.92 30.72 -5.76
CA ALA A 498 -5.70 30.17 -7.10
C ALA A 498 -4.20 29.94 -7.40
N LYS A 499 -3.31 30.83 -6.96
CA LYS A 499 -1.84 30.62 -7.08
C LYS A 499 -1.38 29.41 -6.26
N LEU A 500 -1.85 29.29 -5.02
CA LEU A 500 -1.55 28.11 -4.20
C LEU A 500 -2.03 26.82 -4.90
N THR A 501 -3.28 26.83 -5.36
CA THR A 501 -3.88 25.69 -6.04
C THR A 501 -3.10 25.31 -7.31
N LEU A 502 -2.64 26.28 -8.09
CA LEU A 502 -1.80 26.04 -9.27
C LEU A 502 -0.44 25.44 -8.93
N ASN A 503 0.22 25.93 -7.89
CA ASN A 503 1.51 25.38 -7.45
C ASN A 503 1.38 23.90 -7.06
N LEU A 504 0.25 23.50 -6.45
CA LEU A 504 -0.01 22.10 -6.12
C LEU A 504 -0.51 21.28 -7.30
N MET A 505 -1.21 21.90 -8.25
CA MET A 505 -1.65 21.25 -9.49
C MET A 505 -0.49 20.62 -10.25
N ASP A 506 0.67 21.29 -10.29
CA ASP A 506 1.87 20.72 -10.92
C ASP A 506 2.31 19.42 -10.22
N GLY A 507 2.32 19.40 -8.88
CA GLY A 507 2.63 18.21 -8.10
C GLY A 507 1.59 17.09 -8.27
N TRP A 508 0.31 17.43 -8.37
CA TRP A 508 -0.77 16.49 -8.68
C TRP A 508 -0.63 15.88 -10.07
N ILE A 509 -0.29 16.67 -11.08
CA ILE A 509 -0.06 16.18 -12.44
C ILE A 509 1.18 15.28 -12.51
N GLU A 510 2.26 15.63 -11.80
CA GLU A 510 3.47 14.80 -11.71
C GLU A 510 3.17 13.48 -11.01
N SER A 511 2.50 13.50 -9.84
CA SER A 511 2.08 12.30 -9.12
C SER A 511 1.19 11.40 -9.98
N LEU A 512 0.22 11.96 -10.70
CA LEU A 512 -0.62 11.17 -11.60
C LEU A 512 0.20 10.56 -12.75
N SER A 513 1.17 11.30 -13.28
CA SER A 513 2.04 10.82 -14.35
C SER A 513 2.91 9.65 -13.90
N ASP A 514 3.39 9.69 -12.65
CA ASP A 514 4.13 8.58 -12.03
C ASP A 514 3.23 7.34 -11.85
N GLU A 515 2.00 7.51 -11.37
CA GLU A 515 1.05 6.40 -11.23
C GLU A 515 0.68 5.76 -12.57
N ARG A 516 0.48 6.57 -13.62
CA ARG A 516 0.30 6.07 -15.00
C ARG A 516 1.52 5.31 -15.49
N GLY A 517 2.72 5.81 -15.20
CA GLY A 517 3.98 5.12 -15.48
C GLY A 517 4.06 3.75 -14.80
N ARG A 518 3.62 3.64 -13.55
CA ARG A 518 3.55 2.38 -12.79
C ARG A 518 2.57 1.40 -13.41
N VAL A 519 1.35 1.84 -13.73
CA VAL A 519 0.33 1.00 -14.37
C VAL A 519 0.79 0.53 -15.75
N ALA A 520 1.36 1.41 -16.57
CA ALA A 520 1.92 1.05 -17.86
C ALA A 520 3.04 0.01 -17.74
N ALA A 521 3.93 0.14 -16.75
CA ALA A 521 4.97 -0.85 -16.48
C ALA A 521 4.38 -2.20 -16.05
N ASN A 522 3.32 -2.21 -15.23
CA ASN A 522 2.60 -3.43 -14.86
C ASN A 522 1.98 -4.12 -16.09
N VAL A 523 1.28 -3.36 -16.96
CA VAL A 523 0.71 -3.88 -18.21
C VAL A 523 1.79 -4.51 -19.09
N GLN A 524 2.93 -3.83 -19.26
CA GLN A 524 4.02 -4.34 -20.09
C GLN A 524 4.61 -5.64 -19.52
N ARG A 525 4.77 -5.74 -18.19
CA ARG A 525 5.22 -6.96 -17.53
C ARG A 525 4.21 -8.10 -17.70
N LEU A 526 2.92 -7.83 -17.53
CA LEU A 526 1.86 -8.81 -17.73
C LEU A 526 1.80 -9.33 -19.17
N MET A 527 1.92 -8.44 -20.15
CA MET A 527 1.96 -8.83 -21.57
C MET A 527 3.19 -9.67 -21.90
N ALA A 528 4.36 -9.29 -21.37
CA ALA A 528 5.58 -10.08 -21.55
C ALA A 528 5.42 -11.48 -20.95
N GLU A 529 4.83 -11.59 -19.77
CA GLU A 529 4.61 -12.87 -19.10
C GLU A 529 3.57 -13.73 -19.83
N ARG A 530 2.46 -13.14 -20.28
CA ARG A 530 1.47 -13.82 -21.12
C ARG A 530 2.13 -14.41 -22.38
N ASN A 531 2.94 -13.62 -23.08
CA ASN A 531 3.63 -14.08 -24.29
C ASN A 531 4.62 -15.24 -23.99
N ARG A 532 5.24 -15.26 -22.80
CA ARG A 532 6.06 -16.41 -22.36
C ARG A 532 5.23 -17.67 -22.13
N PHE A 533 4.08 -17.56 -21.47
CA PHE A 533 3.16 -18.68 -21.29
C PHE A 533 2.60 -19.20 -22.61
N GLU A 534 2.25 -18.32 -23.55
CA GLU A 534 1.80 -18.71 -24.90
C GLU A 534 2.90 -19.48 -25.65
N GLY A 535 4.15 -19.00 -25.60
CA GLY A 535 5.28 -19.69 -26.20
C GLY A 535 5.53 -21.08 -25.59
N LYS A 536 5.45 -21.20 -24.25
CA LYS A 536 5.57 -22.50 -23.56
C LYS A 536 4.40 -23.42 -23.91
N PHE A 537 3.18 -22.90 -23.95
CA PHE A 537 1.99 -23.65 -24.30
C PHE A 537 2.10 -24.26 -25.71
N SER A 538 2.51 -23.46 -26.70
CA SER A 538 2.72 -23.91 -28.09
C SER A 538 3.85 -24.95 -28.21
N SER A 539 4.95 -24.77 -27.47
CA SER A 539 6.05 -25.75 -27.44
C SER A 539 5.63 -27.08 -26.81
N GLN A 540 4.86 -27.01 -25.71
CA GLN A 540 4.27 -28.18 -25.06
C GLN A 540 3.24 -28.88 -25.95
N GLU A 541 2.43 -28.14 -26.70
CA GLU A 541 1.48 -28.70 -27.66
C GLU A 541 2.20 -29.48 -28.77
N SER A 542 3.26 -28.89 -29.32
CA SER A 542 4.12 -29.55 -30.30
C SER A 542 4.80 -30.80 -29.72
N ALA A 543 5.25 -30.76 -28.47
CA ALA A 543 5.85 -31.91 -27.79
C ALA A 543 4.82 -33.00 -27.50
N LEU A 544 3.61 -32.62 -27.05
CA LEU A 544 2.52 -33.54 -26.81
C LEU A 544 2.10 -34.23 -28.09
N SER A 545 1.98 -33.50 -29.20
CA SER A 545 1.66 -34.08 -30.51
C SER A 545 2.69 -35.13 -30.94
N ARG A 546 3.99 -34.82 -30.83
CA ARG A 546 5.07 -35.78 -31.15
C ARG A 546 5.07 -37.04 -30.29
N ILE A 547 4.66 -36.95 -29.02
CA ILE A 547 4.69 -38.07 -28.08
C ILE A 547 3.39 -38.87 -28.16
N ALA A 548 2.25 -38.18 -28.20
CA ALA A 548 0.95 -38.75 -27.97
C ALA A 548 0.14 -38.98 -29.25
N ASP A 549 0.41 -38.29 -30.36
CA ASP A 549 -0.38 -38.44 -31.59
C ASP A 549 0.11 -39.61 -32.43
N THR A 550 -0.84 -40.29 -33.07
CA THR A 550 -0.59 -41.39 -34.01
C THR A 550 -0.24 -40.84 -35.39
N ASP A 551 0.83 -41.33 -36.01
CA ASP A 551 1.02 -41.17 -37.46
C ASP A 551 0.01 -42.08 -38.19
N PHE A 552 -1.03 -41.46 -38.73
CA PHE A 552 -2.11 -42.17 -39.40
C PHE A 552 -1.64 -42.98 -40.60
N ALA A 553 -0.62 -42.51 -41.35
CA ALA A 553 -0.14 -43.21 -42.54
C ALA A 553 0.64 -44.48 -42.17
N GLU A 554 1.52 -44.38 -41.18
CA GLU A 554 2.28 -45.52 -40.67
C GLU A 554 1.38 -46.55 -39.99
N GLU A 555 0.48 -46.09 -39.11
CA GLU A 555 -0.40 -46.98 -38.35
C GLU A 555 -1.46 -47.64 -39.26
N SER A 556 -1.94 -46.95 -40.30
CA SER A 556 -2.82 -47.55 -41.33
C SER A 556 -2.10 -48.63 -42.13
N THR A 557 -0.83 -48.42 -42.46
CA THR A 557 0.00 -49.43 -43.15
C THR A 557 0.25 -50.64 -42.25
N SER A 558 0.50 -50.41 -40.96
CA SER A 558 0.64 -51.47 -39.96
C SER A 558 -0.65 -52.27 -39.78
N LEU A 559 -1.81 -51.59 -39.68
CA LEU A 559 -3.12 -52.20 -39.63
C LEU A 559 -3.36 -53.12 -40.84
N ALA A 560 -3.15 -52.61 -42.05
CA ALA A 560 -3.32 -53.38 -43.28
C ALA A 560 -2.40 -54.62 -43.32
N LYS A 561 -1.13 -54.44 -42.95
CA LYS A 561 -0.15 -55.54 -42.86
C LYS A 561 -0.58 -56.63 -41.87
N ASN A 562 -1.07 -56.24 -40.69
CA ASN A 562 -1.49 -57.19 -39.66
C ASN A 562 -2.83 -57.85 -39.99
N GLN A 563 -3.74 -57.15 -40.68
CA GLN A 563 -4.95 -57.75 -41.27
C GLN A 563 -4.59 -58.84 -42.28
N ILE A 564 -3.67 -58.56 -43.21
CA ILE A 564 -3.18 -59.55 -44.18
C ILE A 564 -2.53 -60.75 -43.46
N ARG A 565 -1.71 -60.52 -42.43
CA ARG A 565 -1.09 -61.61 -41.64
C ARG A 565 -2.12 -62.46 -40.91
N THR A 566 -3.17 -61.85 -40.37
CA THR A 566 -4.27 -62.56 -39.70
C THR A 566 -5.02 -63.44 -40.69
N GLN A 567 -5.39 -62.88 -41.85
CA GLN A 567 -6.04 -63.62 -42.94
C GLN A 567 -5.17 -64.75 -43.49
N ALA A 568 -3.87 -64.49 -43.71
CA ALA A 568 -2.91 -65.49 -44.17
C ALA A 568 -2.71 -66.62 -43.15
N SER A 569 -2.63 -66.31 -41.86
CA SER A 569 -2.51 -67.32 -40.79
C SER A 569 -3.76 -68.20 -40.70
N LEU A 570 -4.96 -67.61 -40.84
CA LEU A 570 -6.23 -68.33 -40.92
C LEU A 570 -6.31 -69.23 -42.15
N ALA A 571 -5.89 -68.72 -43.32
CA ALA A 571 -5.86 -69.47 -44.57
C ALA A 571 -4.87 -70.65 -44.52
N ILE A 572 -3.65 -70.43 -44.00
CA ILE A 572 -2.64 -71.48 -43.83
C ILE A 572 -3.06 -72.50 -42.77
N LEU A 573 -3.75 -72.08 -41.70
CA LEU A 573 -4.34 -73.00 -40.72
C LEU A 573 -5.43 -73.87 -41.36
N ALA A 574 -6.33 -73.26 -42.14
CA ALA A 574 -7.37 -73.99 -42.87
C ALA A 574 -6.76 -74.98 -43.88
N GLN A 575 -5.76 -74.54 -44.66
CA GLN A 575 -5.03 -75.38 -45.61
C GLN A 575 -4.19 -76.47 -44.91
N GLY A 576 -3.63 -76.18 -43.74
CA GLY A 576 -2.95 -77.14 -42.86
C GLY A 576 -3.89 -78.21 -42.31
N GLN A 577 -5.13 -77.85 -41.99
CA GLN A 577 -6.18 -78.79 -41.61
C GLN A 577 -6.64 -79.64 -42.81
N GLU A 578 -6.86 -79.04 -43.99
CA GLU A 578 -7.21 -79.76 -45.22
C GLU A 578 -6.11 -80.73 -45.67
N SER A 579 -4.85 -80.29 -45.67
CA SER A 579 -3.70 -81.15 -45.97
C SER A 579 -3.54 -82.27 -44.94
N ARG A 580 -3.80 -82.03 -43.64
CA ARG A 580 -3.86 -83.10 -42.63
C ARG A 580 -4.97 -84.12 -42.91
N VAL A 581 -6.14 -83.67 -43.34
CA VAL A 581 -7.27 -84.54 -43.73
C VAL A 581 -6.92 -85.33 -45.00
N SER A 582 -6.31 -84.69 -46.00
CA SER A 582 -5.84 -85.31 -47.23
C SER A 582 -4.69 -86.30 -47.00
N LEU A 583 -3.75 -85.99 -46.11
CA LEU A 583 -2.65 -86.89 -45.76
C LEU A 583 -3.11 -88.06 -44.89
N ARG A 584 -4.09 -87.86 -43.98
CA ARG A 584 -4.79 -88.97 -43.30
C ARG A 584 -5.54 -89.85 -44.30
N SER A 585 -6.21 -89.23 -45.28
CA SER A 585 -6.89 -89.94 -46.38
C SER A 585 -5.90 -90.76 -47.23
N LEU A 586 -4.77 -90.17 -47.65
CA LEU A 586 -3.72 -90.85 -48.41
C LEU A 586 -2.99 -91.94 -47.61
N LEU A 587 -2.70 -91.73 -46.32
CA LEU A 587 -2.15 -92.79 -45.45
C LEU A 587 -3.17 -93.92 -45.21
N SER A 588 -4.46 -93.60 -45.09
CA SER A 588 -5.51 -94.63 -45.05
C SER A 588 -5.62 -95.40 -46.37
N GLY A 589 -5.35 -94.73 -47.50
CA GLY A 589 -5.29 -95.33 -48.84
C GLY A 589 -4.03 -96.17 -49.12
N VAL A 590 -2.91 -95.88 -48.45
CA VAL A 590 -1.68 -96.71 -48.55
C VAL A 590 -1.83 -98.03 -47.78
N GLN A 591 -2.65 -98.08 -46.72
CA GLN A 591 -2.98 -99.34 -46.06
C GLN A 591 -3.86 -100.29 -46.92
N THR A 592 -4.52 -99.79 -47.97
CA THR A 592 -5.47 -100.60 -48.76
C THR A 592 -4.91 -101.15 -50.08
N LYS A 593 -3.76 -100.69 -50.59
CA LYS A 593 -3.14 -101.17 -51.85
C LYS A 593 -2.13 -102.33 -51.69
N GLY A 594 -2.35 -103.21 -50.70
CA GLY A 594 -1.53 -104.39 -50.42
C GLY A 594 -2.21 -105.76 -50.61
N LYS A 595 -3.44 -105.85 -51.13
CA LYS A 595 -4.13 -107.15 -51.31
C LYS A 595 -4.39 -107.48 -52.78
N LYS A 596 -3.61 -108.43 -53.30
CA LYS A 596 -3.83 -109.19 -54.56
C LYS A 596 -5.09 -110.07 -54.43
N PRO A 597 -5.86 -110.33 -55.51
CA PRO A 597 -6.90 -111.36 -55.53
C PRO A 597 -6.29 -112.73 -55.86
N SER A 598 -6.74 -113.79 -55.18
CA SER A 598 -6.42 -115.19 -55.53
C SER A 598 -7.70 -116.02 -55.65
N SER A 599 -7.76 -116.76 -56.75
CA SER A 599 -8.83 -117.60 -57.31
C SER A 599 -9.19 -118.85 -56.46
N PRO A 600 -10.24 -119.63 -56.84
CA PRO A 600 -11.07 -120.47 -55.97
C PRO A 600 -10.64 -121.95 -55.93
N PRO A 601 -11.36 -122.80 -55.16
CA PRO A 601 -11.49 -124.22 -55.50
C PRO A 601 -12.94 -124.77 -55.50
N GLN A 602 -13.25 -125.57 -56.52
CA GLN A 602 -14.19 -126.72 -56.49
C GLN A 602 -13.52 -127.88 -55.71
N ALA A 603 -14.14 -128.93 -55.16
CA ALA A 603 -15.53 -129.40 -55.04
C ALA A 603 -15.60 -130.46 -53.92
N SER A 604 -16.76 -130.57 -53.27
CA SER A 604 -17.45 -131.79 -52.84
C SER A 604 -18.92 -131.42 -52.62
#